data_AF-A0A7X0EYI3-F1
#
_entry.id   AF-A0A7X0EYI3-F1
#
_cell.length_a   1.000
_cell.length_b   1.000
_cell.length_c   1.000
_cell.angle_alpha   90.00
_cell.angle_beta   90.00
_cell.angle_gamma   90.00
#
_symmetry.space_group_name_H-M   'P 1'
#
loop_
_entity.id
_entity.type
_entity.pdbx_description
1 polymer ?
#
loop_
_entity_poly.entity_id
_entity_poly.type
_entity_poly.pdbx_seq_one_letter_code
_entity_poly.pdbx_strand_id
1 'polypeptide(L)'
;MAAVTGMVPPPDADADGQMRALPAERNATVSGVLKTLTTVIEFGANAEAQQVPVAMKTLPRLLDGRKKKVTEDDIDVAPVTESWRRLVFRAGSHGSTVDKNAYTMCVLTQFHRRLKRRDVYAEASARWRDPRGHLLDGADWAAGKGPALTDLQLRFA
;
A
#
# COMPACT_ATOMS: atom_id res chain seq x y z
N MET A 1 -19.72 -28.04 23.40
CA MET A 1 -19.60 -26.68 22.86
C MET A 1 -18.13 -26.28 22.92
N ALA A 2 -17.43 -26.22 21.79
CA ALA A 2 -16.03 -25.84 21.74
C ALA A 2 -15.94 -24.33 21.56
N ALA A 3 -15.41 -23.63 22.56
CA ALA A 3 -15.15 -22.21 22.51
C ALA A 3 -14.03 -21.93 21.49
N VAL A 4 -14.38 -21.31 20.36
CA VAL A 4 -13.40 -20.73 19.44
C VAL A 4 -12.94 -19.43 20.07
N THR A 5 -11.87 -19.51 20.88
CA THR A 5 -11.14 -18.33 21.32
C THR A 5 -10.45 -17.74 20.09
N GLY A 6 -11.10 -16.76 19.47
CA GLY A 6 -10.51 -15.93 18.44
C GLY A 6 -9.31 -15.21 19.02
N MET A 7 -8.11 -15.72 18.74
CA MET A 7 -6.86 -15.03 19.01
C MET A 7 -6.79 -13.82 18.08
N VAL A 8 -7.22 -12.66 18.57
CA VAL A 8 -6.97 -11.38 17.91
C VAL A 8 -5.46 -11.10 18.08
N PRO A 9 -4.68 -11.00 16.98
CA PRO A 9 -3.27 -10.67 17.10
C PRO A 9 -3.12 -9.26 17.70
N PRO A 10 -2.07 -9.01 18.51
CA PRO A 10 -1.77 -7.67 19.01
C PRO A 10 -1.64 -6.66 17.84
N PRO A 11 -1.89 -5.35 18.07
CA PRO A 11 -1.88 -4.32 17.02
C PRO A 11 -0.56 -4.23 16.25
N ASP A 12 0.52 -4.74 16.85
CA ASP A 12 1.88 -4.73 16.32
C ASP A 12 2.39 -6.16 16.02
N ALA A 13 1.51 -7.16 16.06
CA ALA A 13 1.86 -8.51 15.61
C ALA A 13 2.34 -8.38 14.17
N ASP A 14 3.58 -8.80 13.94
CA ASP A 14 4.27 -8.76 12.66
C ASP A 14 3.54 -9.64 11.63
N ALA A 15 2.39 -9.18 11.14
CA ALA A 15 1.61 -9.81 10.08
C ALA A 15 2.46 -9.96 8.81
N ASP A 16 3.50 -9.14 8.69
CA ASP A 16 4.50 -9.25 7.63
C ASP A 16 5.35 -10.50 7.82
N GLY A 17 5.71 -10.86 9.06
CA GLY A 17 6.44 -12.08 9.45
C GLY A 17 5.98 -13.36 8.75
N GLN A 18 4.68 -13.65 8.81
CA GLN A 18 4.07 -14.84 8.19
C GLN A 18 3.97 -14.76 6.66
N MET A 19 3.88 -13.55 6.12
CA MET A 19 3.83 -13.31 4.67
C MET A 19 5.22 -13.38 4.01
N ARG A 20 6.29 -13.14 4.77
CA ARG A 20 7.71 -13.26 4.34
C ARG A 20 8.14 -14.69 4.01
N ALA A 21 7.42 -15.70 4.53
CA ALA A 21 7.70 -17.12 4.30
C ALA A 21 6.94 -17.71 3.10
N LEU A 22 6.12 -16.92 2.39
CA LEU A 22 5.28 -17.44 1.31
C LEU A 22 6.11 -17.79 0.06
N PRO A 23 5.98 -19.02 -0.48
CA PRO A 23 6.77 -19.47 -1.63
C PRO A 23 6.56 -18.62 -2.89
N ALA A 24 7.63 -18.53 -3.69
CA ALA A 24 7.69 -17.81 -4.97
C ALA A 24 6.62 -18.24 -6.00
N GLU A 25 6.04 -19.43 -5.85
CA GLU A 25 5.06 -20.03 -6.75
C GLU A 25 3.76 -19.22 -6.88
N ARG A 26 3.41 -18.41 -5.88
CA ARG A 26 2.21 -17.55 -5.94
C ARG A 26 2.38 -16.32 -6.86
N ASN A 27 3.59 -15.98 -7.28
CA ASN A 27 3.85 -14.73 -8.01
C ASN A 27 3.36 -14.74 -9.46
N ALA A 28 3.32 -15.89 -10.14
CA ALA A 28 2.82 -15.96 -11.52
C ALA A 28 1.33 -15.58 -11.61
N THR A 29 0.51 -16.09 -10.67
CA THR A 29 -0.90 -15.73 -10.54
C THR A 29 -1.08 -14.24 -10.19
N VAL A 30 -0.23 -13.73 -9.31
CA VAL A 30 -0.27 -12.32 -8.88
C VAL A 30 0.07 -11.36 -10.03
N SER A 31 0.99 -11.71 -10.93
CA SER A 31 1.36 -10.88 -12.08
C SER A 31 0.18 -10.58 -13.01
N GLY A 32 -0.65 -11.59 -13.30
CA GLY A 32 -1.84 -11.42 -14.15
C GLY A 32 -2.87 -10.51 -13.51
N VAL A 33 -3.18 -10.76 -12.24
CA VAL A 33 -4.10 -9.92 -11.45
C VAL A 33 -3.59 -8.49 -11.34
N LEU A 34 -2.31 -8.30 -11.01
CA LEU A 34 -1.66 -7.00 -10.92
C LEU A 34 -1.79 -6.22 -12.22
N LYS A 35 -1.50 -6.85 -13.37
CA LYS A 35 -1.60 -6.22 -14.68
C LYS A 35 -3.02 -5.71 -14.94
N THR A 36 -4.04 -6.54 -14.69
CA THR A 36 -5.44 -6.12 -14.87
C THR A 36 -5.81 -5.02 -13.89
N LEU A 37 -5.45 -5.17 -12.62
CA LEU A 37 -5.79 -4.23 -11.55
C LEU A 37 -5.22 -2.83 -11.82
N THR A 38 -3.95 -2.73 -12.21
CA THR A 38 -3.28 -1.45 -12.48
C THR A 38 -3.68 -0.81 -13.82
N THR A 39 -4.26 -1.59 -14.73
CA THR A 39 -4.74 -1.09 -16.03
C THR A 39 -6.18 -0.62 -15.96
N VAL A 40 -7.04 -1.35 -15.24
CA VAL A 40 -8.48 -1.10 -15.20
C VAL A 40 -8.85 -0.10 -14.11
N ILE A 41 -8.10 -0.08 -12.99
CA ILE A 41 -8.42 0.78 -11.85
C ILE A 41 -7.39 1.90 -11.76
N GLU A 42 -7.89 3.13 -11.84
CA GLU A 42 -7.11 4.31 -11.47
C GLU A 42 -7.16 4.49 -9.95
N PHE A 43 -6.03 4.20 -9.30
CA PHE A 43 -5.86 4.45 -7.88
C PHE A 43 -5.34 5.87 -7.65
N GLY A 44 -6.08 6.62 -6.84
CA GLY A 44 -5.58 7.84 -6.20
C GLY A 44 -4.94 7.52 -4.86
N ALA A 45 -4.11 8.44 -4.38
CA ALA A 45 -3.54 8.37 -3.04
C ALA A 45 -3.30 9.75 -2.48
N ASN A 46 -3.18 9.83 -1.17
CA ASN A 46 -2.74 11.05 -0.50
C ASN A 46 -1.21 11.23 -0.61
N ALA A 47 -0.74 12.42 -0.21
CA ALA A 47 0.67 12.79 -0.33
C ALA A 47 1.64 11.80 0.33
N GLU A 48 1.25 11.14 1.42
CA GLU A 48 2.10 10.20 2.16
C GLU A 48 2.12 8.77 1.59
N ALA A 49 1.16 8.45 0.72
CA ALA A 49 0.98 7.10 0.19
C ALA A 49 1.22 7.00 -1.32
N GLN A 50 1.53 8.11 -2.00
CA GLN A 50 1.66 8.20 -3.46
C GLN A 50 2.70 7.22 -4.05
N GLN A 51 3.79 6.95 -3.33
CA GLN A 51 4.83 6.02 -3.74
C GLN A 51 4.32 4.58 -3.93
N VAL A 52 3.28 4.19 -3.19
CA VAL A 52 2.77 2.81 -3.21
C VAL A 52 2.03 2.45 -4.51
N PRO A 53 1.00 3.20 -4.98
CA PRO A 53 0.36 2.90 -6.26
C PRO A 53 1.31 3.14 -7.45
N VAL A 54 2.27 4.07 -7.33
CA VAL A 54 3.33 4.26 -8.34
C VAL A 54 4.17 2.99 -8.47
N ALA A 55 4.71 2.47 -7.36
CA ALA A 55 5.45 1.21 -7.36
C ALA A 55 4.58 0.03 -7.81
N MET A 56 3.30 -0.01 -7.43
CA MET A 56 2.40 -1.10 -7.84
C MET A 56 2.23 -1.16 -9.37
N LYS A 57 2.21 -0.01 -10.06
CA LYS A 57 2.13 0.06 -11.53
C LYS A 57 3.36 -0.51 -12.24
N THR A 58 4.53 -0.55 -11.60
CA THR A 58 5.77 -1.08 -12.21
C THR A 58 5.93 -2.59 -12.03
N LEU A 59 5.24 -3.20 -11.03
CA LEU A 59 5.35 -4.62 -10.70
C LEU A 59 5.08 -5.58 -11.87
N PRO A 60 4.06 -5.38 -12.74
CA PRO A 60 3.82 -6.30 -13.86
C PRO A 60 5.04 -6.43 -14.79
N ARG A 61 5.76 -5.32 -15.02
CA ARG A 61 6.99 -5.31 -15.82
C ARG A 61 8.17 -5.91 -15.06
N LEU A 62 8.25 -5.73 -13.75
CA LEU A 62 9.30 -6.35 -12.94
C LEU A 62 9.19 -7.89 -12.96
N LEU A 63 7.95 -8.39 -12.90
CA LEU A 63 7.61 -9.81 -12.80
C LEU A 63 7.55 -10.55 -14.16
N ASP A 64 7.59 -9.83 -15.29
CA ASP A 64 7.55 -10.45 -16.62
C ASP A 64 8.79 -11.29 -16.99
N GLY A 65 9.79 -11.33 -16.11
CA GLY A 65 10.97 -12.19 -16.22
C GLY A 65 12.04 -11.69 -17.21
N ARG A 66 11.83 -10.57 -17.90
CA ARG A 66 12.79 -10.06 -18.91
C ARG A 66 14.15 -9.70 -18.33
N LYS A 67 14.17 -9.05 -17.15
CA LYS A 67 15.40 -8.70 -16.43
C LYS A 67 15.69 -9.74 -15.34
N LYS A 68 16.72 -10.57 -15.51
CA LYS A 68 17.07 -11.63 -14.53
C LYS A 68 17.70 -11.07 -13.25
N LYS A 69 18.55 -10.06 -13.36
CA LYS A 69 19.22 -9.42 -12.21
C LYS A 69 18.65 -8.01 -12.04
N VAL A 70 17.94 -7.79 -10.93
CA VAL A 70 17.35 -6.49 -10.58
C VAL A 70 18.21 -5.85 -9.49
N THR A 71 18.47 -4.55 -9.62
CA THR A 71 19.20 -3.74 -8.66
C THR A 71 18.29 -2.67 -8.06
N GLU A 72 18.80 -1.90 -7.10
CA GLU A 72 18.01 -0.83 -6.47
C GLU A 72 17.56 0.23 -7.48
N ASP A 73 18.37 0.52 -8.50
CA ASP A 73 18.05 1.47 -9.57
C ASP A 73 16.85 1.06 -10.44
N ASP A 74 16.42 -0.20 -10.36
CA ASP A 74 15.28 -0.72 -11.14
C ASP A 74 13.94 -0.58 -10.43
N ILE A 75 13.94 -0.23 -9.16
CA ILE A 75 12.74 -0.20 -8.31
C ILE A 75 12.62 1.12 -7.57
N ASP A 76 11.39 1.46 -7.16
CA ASP A 76 11.20 2.51 -6.17
C ASP A 76 11.44 1.94 -4.78
N VAL A 77 12.43 2.47 -4.06
CA VAL A 77 12.78 2.05 -2.71
C VAL A 77 11.92 2.71 -1.62
N ALA A 78 11.23 3.81 -1.92
CA ALA A 78 10.40 4.54 -0.98
C ALA A 78 9.29 3.71 -0.29
N PRO A 79 8.58 2.77 -0.95
CA PRO A 79 7.60 1.93 -0.28
C PRO A 79 8.23 0.84 0.62
N VAL A 80 9.54 0.61 0.56
CA VAL A 80 10.22 -0.46 1.31
C VAL A 80 10.47 -0.02 2.74
N THR A 81 9.72 -0.59 3.69
CA THR A 81 9.94 -0.32 5.12
C THR A 81 11.14 -1.08 5.65
N GLU A 82 11.67 -0.64 6.80
CA GLU A 82 12.84 -1.25 7.45
C GLU A 82 12.68 -2.77 7.65
N SER A 83 11.48 -3.20 8.03
CA SER A 83 11.13 -4.61 8.22
C SER A 83 11.23 -5.48 6.96
N TRP A 84 11.16 -4.89 5.76
CA TRP A 84 11.27 -5.60 4.48
C TRP A 84 12.66 -5.48 3.85
N ARG A 85 13.48 -4.50 4.27
CA ARG A 85 14.79 -4.23 3.64
C ARG A 85 15.67 -5.46 3.51
N ARG A 86 15.77 -6.27 4.56
CA ARG A 86 16.63 -7.48 4.59
C ARG A 86 16.19 -8.58 3.61
N LEU A 87 14.93 -8.55 3.18
CA LEU A 87 14.37 -9.53 2.25
C LEU A 87 14.40 -9.02 0.82
N VAL A 88 14.13 -7.73 0.65
CA VAL A 88 14.17 -7.07 -0.65
C VAL A 88 15.60 -6.97 -1.14
N PHE A 89 16.52 -6.53 -0.29
CA PHE A 89 17.92 -6.31 -0.67
C PHE A 89 18.80 -7.45 -0.18
N ARG A 90 19.38 -8.19 -1.13
CA ARG A 90 20.36 -9.25 -0.89
C ARG A 90 21.74 -8.75 -1.25
N ALA A 91 22.67 -8.80 -0.30
CA ALA A 91 24.08 -8.50 -0.56
C ALA A 91 24.64 -9.46 -1.61
N GLY A 92 25.33 -8.93 -2.61
CA GLY A 92 25.98 -9.67 -3.68
C GLY A 92 27.42 -9.21 -3.90
N SER A 93 28.19 -10.01 -4.63
CA SER A 93 29.61 -9.76 -4.93
C SER A 93 29.86 -8.48 -5.75
N HIS A 94 28.84 -7.94 -6.42
CA HIS A 94 28.91 -6.75 -7.27
C HIS A 94 27.80 -5.74 -6.91
N GLY A 95 27.54 -5.55 -5.62
CA GLY A 95 26.48 -4.68 -5.11
C GLY A 95 25.24 -5.44 -4.61
N SER A 96 24.24 -4.69 -4.14
CA SER A 96 22.96 -5.24 -3.67
C SER A 96 22.09 -5.67 -4.86
N THR A 97 21.53 -6.86 -4.74
CA THR A 97 20.53 -7.39 -5.68
C THR A 97 19.16 -7.34 -5.04
N VAL A 98 18.13 -7.15 -5.85
CA VAL A 98 16.75 -7.10 -5.38
C VAL A 98 16.06 -8.44 -5.60
N ASP A 99 15.47 -8.99 -4.54
CA ASP A 99 14.51 -10.08 -4.65
C ASP A 99 13.15 -9.53 -5.10
N LYS A 100 12.77 -9.85 -6.35
CA LYS A 100 11.53 -9.37 -6.97
C LYS A 100 10.28 -9.79 -6.21
N ASN A 101 10.29 -11.00 -5.65
CA ASN A 101 9.13 -11.57 -4.99
C ASN A 101 8.95 -10.90 -3.62
N ALA A 102 10.04 -10.72 -2.87
CA ALA A 102 10.02 -9.98 -1.63
C ALA A 102 9.57 -8.53 -1.85
N TYR A 103 10.08 -7.86 -2.91
CA TYR A 103 9.66 -6.50 -3.26
C TYR A 103 8.18 -6.42 -3.63
N THR A 104 7.69 -7.35 -4.46
CA THR A 104 6.27 -7.43 -4.86
C THR A 104 5.37 -7.57 -3.65
N MET A 105 5.70 -8.51 -2.75
CA MET A 105 4.93 -8.72 -1.52
C MET A 105 5.00 -7.51 -0.59
N CYS A 106 6.16 -6.85 -0.48
CA CYS A 106 6.30 -5.60 0.26
C CYS A 106 5.31 -4.54 -0.26
N VAL A 107 5.35 -4.24 -1.56
CA VAL A 107 4.47 -3.24 -2.18
C VAL A 107 3.00 -3.61 -2.01
N LEU A 108 2.61 -4.87 -2.23
CA LEU A 108 1.23 -5.33 -2.06
C LEU A 108 0.73 -5.23 -0.62
N THR A 109 1.59 -5.53 0.35
CA THR A 109 1.28 -5.42 1.77
C THR A 109 1.02 -3.97 2.15
N GLN A 110 1.91 -3.08 1.72
CA GLN A 110 1.78 -1.65 1.96
C GLN A 110 0.54 -1.09 1.26
N PHE A 111 0.28 -1.51 0.03
CA PHE A 111 -0.93 -1.15 -0.71
C PHE A 111 -2.19 -1.57 0.04
N HIS A 112 -2.27 -2.82 0.49
CA HIS A 112 -3.44 -3.31 1.22
C HIS A 112 -3.67 -2.54 2.53
N ARG A 113 -2.60 -2.24 3.28
CA ARG A 113 -2.67 -1.42 4.51
C ARG A 113 -3.18 -0.02 4.22
N ARG A 114 -2.64 0.65 3.20
CA ARG A 114 -3.02 2.01 2.81
C ARG A 114 -4.45 2.06 2.25
N LEU A 115 -4.88 1.02 1.53
CA LEU A 115 -6.26 0.87 1.08
C LEU A 115 -7.22 0.75 2.27
N LYS A 116 -6.89 -0.07 3.29
CA LYS A 116 -7.70 -0.21 4.51
C LYS A 116 -7.80 1.10 5.30
N ARG A 117 -6.73 1.90 5.32
CA ARG A 117 -6.68 3.23 5.97
C ARG A 117 -7.29 4.36 5.12
N ARG A 118 -7.72 4.08 3.88
CA ARG A 118 -8.18 5.07 2.90
C ARG A 118 -7.12 6.13 2.54
N ASP A 119 -5.84 5.77 2.68
CA ASP A 119 -4.73 6.58 2.18
C ASP A 119 -4.53 6.39 0.67
N VAL A 120 -4.92 5.21 0.17
CA VAL A 120 -5.06 4.87 -1.24
C VAL A 120 -6.55 4.58 -1.49
N TYR A 121 -7.08 5.05 -2.61
CA TYR A 121 -8.50 4.95 -2.93
C TYR A 121 -8.73 4.74 -4.42
N ALA A 122 -9.94 4.32 -4.75
CA ALA A 122 -10.41 4.14 -6.12
C ALA A 122 -11.76 4.84 -6.28
N GLU A 123 -11.81 5.92 -7.06
CA GLU A 123 -12.99 6.79 -7.18
C GLU A 123 -14.26 6.05 -7.66
N ALA A 124 -14.08 5.12 -8.60
CA ALA A 124 -15.18 4.31 -9.12
C ALA A 124 -15.71 3.27 -8.10
N SER A 125 -15.04 3.05 -6.96
CA SER A 125 -15.43 2.06 -5.98
C SER A 125 -16.37 2.63 -4.92
N ALA A 126 -17.57 2.06 -4.77
CA ALA A 126 -18.47 2.42 -3.67
C ALA A 126 -17.85 2.15 -2.28
N ARG A 127 -17.00 1.12 -2.17
CA ARG A 127 -16.37 0.73 -0.90
C ARG A 127 -15.06 1.46 -0.64
N TRP A 128 -14.27 1.77 -1.65
CA TRP A 128 -12.90 2.26 -1.51
C TRP A 128 -12.66 3.66 -2.11
N ARG A 129 -13.71 4.45 -2.34
CA ARG A 129 -13.61 5.87 -2.72
C ARG A 129 -12.87 6.70 -1.67
N ASP A 130 -12.28 7.83 -2.10
CA ASP A 130 -11.69 8.82 -1.19
C ASP A 130 -12.77 9.34 -0.23
N PRO A 131 -12.64 9.11 1.10
CA PRO A 131 -13.56 9.68 2.06
C PRO A 131 -13.50 11.22 2.11
N ARG A 132 -12.41 11.83 1.63
CA ARG A 132 -12.17 13.27 1.69
C ARG A 132 -12.85 14.03 0.56
N GLY A 133 -13.26 13.36 -0.51
CA GLY A 133 -14.00 13.99 -1.62
C GLY A 133 -15.38 14.55 -1.22
N HIS A 134 -15.83 14.28 0.01
CA HIS A 134 -17.08 14.83 0.58
C HIS A 134 -16.84 15.94 1.60
N LEU A 135 -15.60 16.35 1.84
CA LEU A 135 -15.31 17.45 2.75
C LEU A 135 -15.71 18.78 2.11
N LEU A 136 -16.27 19.67 2.92
CA LEU A 136 -16.53 21.04 2.51
C LEU A 136 -15.21 21.73 2.19
N ASP A 137 -15.16 22.45 1.08
CA ASP A 137 -14.04 23.29 0.68
C ASP A 137 -14.51 24.70 0.31
N GLY A 138 -13.55 25.60 0.06
CA GLY A 138 -13.82 26.95 -0.44
C GLY A 138 -14.89 27.73 0.32
N ALA A 139 -15.91 28.19 -0.41
CA ALA A 139 -17.00 29.00 0.12
C ALA A 139 -17.93 28.20 1.06
N ASP A 140 -18.16 26.93 0.76
CA ASP A 140 -19.03 26.06 1.56
C ASP A 140 -18.38 25.77 2.93
N TRP A 141 -17.06 25.56 2.96
CA TRP A 141 -16.33 25.49 4.22
C TRP A 141 -16.38 26.81 4.99
N ALA A 142 -16.16 27.96 4.33
CA ALA A 142 -16.19 29.26 4.98
C ALA A 142 -17.55 29.53 5.66
N ALA A 143 -18.66 29.14 5.01
CA ALA A 143 -20.00 29.23 5.56
C ALA A 143 -20.23 28.27 6.75
N GLY A 144 -19.74 27.03 6.66
CA GLY A 144 -19.92 25.99 7.69
C GLY A 144 -18.95 26.07 8.88
N LYS A 145 -17.82 26.77 8.75
CA LYS A 145 -16.72 26.79 9.74
C LYS A 145 -17.16 27.32 11.11
N GLY A 146 -17.95 28.40 11.15
CA GLY A 146 -18.40 29.00 12.42
C GLY A 146 -19.24 28.04 13.27
N PRO A 147 -20.33 27.49 12.73
CA PRO A 147 -21.11 26.43 13.38
C PRO A 147 -20.26 25.23 13.78
N ALA A 148 -19.43 24.70 12.88
CA ALA A 148 -18.59 23.53 13.14
C ALA A 148 -17.61 23.74 14.31
N LEU A 149 -16.96 24.90 14.39
CA LEU A 149 -16.06 25.23 15.51
C LEU A 149 -16.80 25.39 16.85
N THR A 150 -18.06 25.82 16.80
CA THR A 150 -18.90 25.94 18.00
C THR A 150 -19.27 24.56 18.52
N ASP A 151 -19.71 23.68 17.62
CA ASP A 151 -20.13 22.31 17.93
C ASP A 151 -18.96 21.45 18.43
N LEU A 152 -17.77 21.64 17.83
CA LEU A 152 -16.52 20.98 18.25
C LEU A 152 -15.87 21.65 19.48
N GLN A 153 -16.45 22.71 20.05
CA GLN A 153 -15.91 23.45 21.20
C GLN A 153 -14.48 24.00 20.97
N LEU A 154 -14.15 24.36 19.74
CA LEU A 154 -12.84 24.87 19.33
C LEU A 154 -12.79 26.41 19.25
N ARG A 155 -13.79 27.10 19.83
CA ARG A 155 -13.79 28.55 19.95
C ARG A 155 -13.06 28.96 21.23
N PHE A 156 -11.87 29.50 21.09
CA PHE A 156 -11.22 30.24 22.18
C PHE A 156 -11.84 31.63 22.26
N ALA A 157 -12.18 32.05 23.48
CA ALA A 157 -12.77 33.35 23.79
C ALA A 157 -11.84 34.52 23.47
#